data_AF-A0A3C0A789-F1
#
_entry.id   AF-A0A3C0A789-F1
#
_cell.length_a   1.000
_cell.length_b   1.000
_cell.length_c   1.000
_cell.angle_alpha   90.00
_cell.angle_beta   90.00
_cell.angle_gamma   90.00
#
_symmetry.space_group_name_H-M   'P 1'
#
loop_
_entity.id
_entity.type
_entity.pdbx_description
1 polymer ?
#
loop_
_entity_poly.entity_id
_entity_poly.type
_entity_poly.pdbx_seq_one_letter_code
_entity_poly.pdbx_strand_id
1 'polypeptide(L)'
;IRFHETEALLQQHTLGTLGVNLIYGAYYKHDSPKKLLRYLYDHIDKDKIEIDTINFSGPKFNNVDNRLMSLQLIKNEMTDAVMFGPDGNNVLPARILHKKNILALRGSFRPVTKVNIDMFDKSHEMFINESKVDKARTVTIFEITLSNLRAEGEIDEEDFMDRARLLCSLGHTVMISNFQEYYKLVEYFSRYTKMRLGLAMGVNNLVDIFDEKYYRHLSGGILEAFGKLFFKDLKVYLYPMKNKKGIFTTSENLKVHPRMKELYKFFKYNGKVIDVENYNPDVMGIFSREVLAMIENNTPGWEEMLPPGVGEIIKEKKLFSYCSEK
;
A
#
# COMPACT_ATOMS: atom_id res chain seq x y z
N ILE A 1 18.35 -1.21 8.12
CA ILE A 1 18.99 -2.40 7.52
C ILE A 1 18.57 -3.61 8.32
N ARG A 2 18.17 -4.68 7.64
CA ARG A 2 17.86 -5.98 8.23
C ARG A 2 18.75 -7.04 7.57
N PHE A 3 19.32 -7.93 8.37
CA PHE A 3 20.06 -9.08 7.85
C PHE A 3 19.12 -10.26 7.64
N HIS A 4 19.32 -10.97 6.55
CA HIS A 4 18.75 -12.31 6.31
C HIS A 4 19.75 -13.41 6.68
N GLU A 5 21.04 -13.06 6.73
CA GLU A 5 22.10 -13.91 7.26
C GLU A 5 21.87 -14.17 8.75
N THR A 6 22.09 -15.42 9.20
CA THR A 6 21.89 -15.83 10.59
C THR A 6 23.18 -15.76 11.42
N GLU A 7 24.35 -15.84 10.79
CA GLU A 7 25.65 -15.86 11.46
C GLU A 7 26.21 -14.46 11.68
N ALA A 8 26.61 -14.16 12.92
CA ALA A 8 27.13 -12.84 13.28
C ALA A 8 28.38 -12.42 12.49
N LEU A 9 29.28 -13.36 12.17
CA LEU A 9 30.49 -13.07 11.40
C LEU A 9 30.17 -12.63 9.98
N LEU A 10 29.22 -13.31 9.32
CA LEU A 10 28.75 -12.94 7.99
C LEU A 10 28.07 -11.56 8.01
N GLN A 11 27.20 -11.31 8.99
CA GLN A 11 26.55 -10.01 9.16
C GLN A 11 27.57 -8.87 9.31
N GLN A 12 28.63 -9.07 10.11
CA GLN A 12 29.70 -8.08 10.27
C GLN A 12 30.45 -7.81 8.97
N HIS A 13 30.79 -8.87 8.23
CA HIS A 13 31.45 -8.75 6.94
C HIS A 13 30.58 -7.98 5.93
N THR A 14 29.32 -8.37 5.79
CA THR A 14 28.36 -7.71 4.91
C THR A 14 28.13 -6.25 5.30
N LEU A 15 28.04 -5.95 6.60
CA LEU A 15 27.93 -4.57 7.10
C LEU A 15 29.18 -3.74 6.78
N GLY A 16 30.37 -4.35 6.89
CA GLY A 16 31.63 -3.72 6.53
C GLY A 16 31.67 -3.32 5.06
N THR A 17 31.33 -4.26 4.16
CA THR A 17 31.21 -3.98 2.72
C THR A 17 30.20 -2.88 2.43
N LEU A 18 29.01 -2.92 3.05
CA LEU A 18 27.99 -1.90 2.90
C LEU A 18 28.49 -0.52 3.37
N GLY A 19 29.24 -0.46 4.46
CA GLY A 19 29.86 0.76 4.97
C GLY A 19 30.85 1.36 3.97
N VAL A 20 31.71 0.53 3.37
CA VAL A 20 32.65 0.96 2.31
C VAL A 20 31.87 1.48 1.09
N ASN A 21 30.84 0.76 0.66
CA ASN A 21 29.98 1.16 -0.46
C ASN A 21 29.28 2.50 -0.19
N LEU A 22 28.80 2.72 1.04
CA LEU A 22 28.18 3.99 1.45
C LEU A 22 29.17 5.14 1.39
N ILE A 23 30.39 4.97 1.90
CA ILE A 23 31.46 5.99 1.84
C ILE A 23 31.80 6.30 0.39
N TYR A 24 32.00 5.27 -0.44
CA TYR A 24 32.26 5.42 -1.86
C TYR A 24 31.12 6.18 -2.56
N GLY A 25 29.88 5.79 -2.32
CA GLY A 25 28.70 6.45 -2.85
C GLY A 25 28.63 7.93 -2.45
N ALA A 26 28.84 8.23 -1.17
CA ALA A 26 28.83 9.60 -0.66
C ALA A 26 29.97 10.47 -1.21
N TYR A 27 31.12 9.88 -1.56
CA TYR A 27 32.25 10.64 -2.09
C TYR A 27 32.18 10.82 -3.61
N TYR A 28 31.83 9.76 -4.35
CA TYR A 28 31.94 9.71 -5.82
C TYR A 28 30.61 9.74 -6.57
N LYS A 29 29.47 9.57 -5.87
CA LYS A 29 28.12 9.47 -6.48
C LYS A 29 27.09 10.37 -5.79
N HIS A 30 27.53 11.34 -4.97
CA HIS A 30 26.61 12.23 -4.22
C HIS A 30 25.74 13.11 -5.11
N ASP A 31 26.21 13.41 -6.32
CA ASP A 31 25.53 14.19 -7.36
C ASP A 31 24.39 13.40 -8.02
N SER A 32 24.37 12.08 -7.85
CA SER A 32 23.35 11.19 -8.39
C SER A 32 22.84 10.20 -7.34
N PRO A 33 21.98 10.64 -6.40
CA PRO A 33 21.43 9.81 -5.32
C PRO A 33 20.78 8.50 -5.80
N LYS A 34 20.06 8.52 -6.93
CA LYS A 34 19.48 7.31 -7.54
C LYS A 34 20.54 6.28 -7.91
N LYS A 35 21.70 6.72 -8.43
CA LYS A 35 22.83 5.83 -8.75
C LYS A 35 23.51 5.36 -7.48
N LEU A 36 23.71 6.24 -6.49
CA LEU A 36 24.31 5.90 -5.20
C LEU A 36 23.63 4.68 -4.56
N LEU A 37 22.29 4.63 -4.60
CA LEU A 37 21.54 3.49 -4.07
C LEU A 37 21.98 2.14 -4.64
N ARG A 38 22.25 2.07 -5.95
CA ARG A 38 22.66 0.83 -6.61
C ARG A 38 24.02 0.35 -6.10
N TYR A 39 24.94 1.29 -5.88
CA TYR A 39 26.28 0.99 -5.35
C TYR A 39 26.26 0.45 -3.92
N LEU A 40 25.18 0.65 -3.14
CA LEU A 40 25.10 0.10 -1.79
C LEU A 40 25.18 -1.43 -1.77
N TYR A 41 24.71 -2.09 -2.82
CA TYR A 41 24.75 -3.56 -2.98
C TYR A 41 25.96 -4.06 -3.78
N ASP A 42 26.94 -3.21 -4.11
CA ASP A 42 28.14 -3.69 -4.80
C ASP A 42 28.84 -4.78 -3.97
N HIS A 43 29.04 -5.95 -4.56
CA HIS A 43 29.59 -7.14 -3.88
C HIS A 43 28.76 -7.65 -2.68
N ILE A 44 27.47 -7.34 -2.66
CA ILE A 44 26.51 -7.87 -1.67
C ILE A 44 25.35 -8.49 -2.44
N ASP A 45 25.13 -9.79 -2.23
CA ASP A 45 23.98 -10.47 -2.82
C ASP A 45 22.67 -9.95 -2.22
N LYS A 46 21.63 -9.83 -3.06
CA LYS A 46 20.34 -9.23 -2.67
C LYS A 46 19.65 -9.95 -1.52
N ASP A 47 19.92 -11.24 -1.36
CA ASP A 47 19.33 -12.11 -0.35
C ASP A 47 20.04 -12.04 1.01
N LYS A 48 21.16 -11.31 1.14
CA LYS A 48 21.90 -11.17 2.40
C LYS A 48 21.32 -10.13 3.34
N ILE A 49 20.89 -9.00 2.77
CA ILE A 49 20.38 -7.85 3.53
C ILE A 49 19.21 -7.19 2.83
N GLU A 50 18.41 -6.51 3.65
CA GLU A 50 17.33 -5.62 3.24
C GLU A 50 17.63 -4.19 3.71
N ILE A 51 17.61 -3.23 2.79
CA ILE A 51 17.66 -1.80 3.12
C ILE A 51 16.23 -1.27 3.15
N ASP A 52 15.65 -1.26 4.36
CA ASP A 52 14.25 -0.89 4.65
C ASP A 52 13.99 0.62 4.67
N THR A 53 15.02 1.43 4.88
CA THR A 53 14.90 2.90 4.88
C THR A 53 16.21 3.54 4.46
N ILE A 54 16.11 4.64 3.72
CA ILE A 54 17.21 5.55 3.46
C ILE A 54 16.77 6.99 3.69
N ASN A 55 17.71 7.83 4.14
CA ASN A 55 17.51 9.25 4.35
C ASN A 55 18.76 10.02 3.94
N PHE A 56 18.61 10.95 3.01
CA PHE A 56 19.62 11.90 2.57
C PHE A 56 19.37 13.23 3.29
N SER A 57 20.43 13.78 3.88
CA SER A 57 20.37 15.04 4.61
C SER A 57 21.67 15.83 4.48
N GLY A 58 21.57 17.14 4.61
CA GLY A 58 22.71 18.07 4.52
C GLY A 58 22.72 18.91 3.24
N PRO A 59 23.59 19.93 3.16
CA PRO A 59 23.51 20.98 2.12
C PRO A 59 23.56 20.47 0.68
N LYS A 60 24.33 19.40 0.43
CA LYS A 60 24.43 18.77 -0.90
C LYS A 60 23.17 18.00 -1.32
N PHE A 61 22.27 17.71 -0.39
CA PHE A 61 21.08 16.90 -0.63
C PHE A 61 19.76 17.68 -0.43
N ASN A 62 19.81 19.02 -0.35
CA ASN A 62 18.62 19.86 -0.14
C ASN A 62 17.52 19.64 -1.20
N ASN A 63 17.89 19.24 -2.42
CA ASN A 63 16.96 18.98 -3.52
C ASN A 63 16.55 17.51 -3.63
N VAL A 64 17.00 16.64 -2.71
CA VAL A 64 16.68 15.20 -2.76
C VAL A 64 15.38 14.94 -2.03
N ASP A 65 14.39 14.42 -2.76
CA ASP A 65 13.17 13.93 -2.14
C ASP A 65 13.39 12.51 -1.60
N ASN A 66 13.41 12.38 -0.27
CA ASN A 66 13.62 11.12 0.41
C ASN A 66 12.52 10.08 0.12
N ARG A 67 11.31 10.51 -0.23
CA ARG A 67 10.24 9.59 -0.62
C ARG A 67 10.53 8.93 -1.96
N LEU A 68 11.08 9.71 -2.89
CA LEU A 68 11.53 9.20 -4.17
C LEU A 68 12.67 8.20 -4.00
N MET A 69 13.60 8.46 -3.08
CA MET A 69 14.68 7.52 -2.76
C MET A 69 14.15 6.23 -2.15
N SER A 70 13.14 6.30 -1.27
CA SER A 70 12.45 5.12 -0.77
C SER A 70 11.75 4.32 -1.88
N LEU A 71 11.11 4.97 -2.86
CA LEU A 71 10.55 4.27 -4.01
C LEU A 71 11.65 3.53 -4.80
N GLN A 72 12.83 4.15 -4.97
CA GLN A 72 13.95 3.49 -5.65
C GLN A 72 14.42 2.22 -4.93
N LEU A 73 14.35 2.16 -3.59
CA LEU A 73 14.69 0.94 -2.85
C LEU A 73 13.81 -0.23 -3.30
N ILE A 74 12.49 -0.01 -3.45
CA ILE A 74 11.57 -1.05 -3.93
C ILE A 74 11.81 -1.35 -5.41
N LYS A 75 12.01 -0.33 -6.25
CA LYS A 75 12.31 -0.52 -7.70
C LYS A 75 13.59 -1.34 -7.91
N ASN A 76 14.57 -1.20 -7.02
CA ASN A 76 15.84 -1.94 -7.07
C ASN A 76 15.76 -3.31 -6.36
N GLU A 77 14.60 -3.70 -5.83
CA GLU A 77 14.38 -4.93 -5.05
C GLU A 77 15.26 -5.02 -3.79
N MET A 78 15.53 -3.88 -3.15
CA MET A 78 16.31 -3.79 -1.91
C MET A 78 15.43 -3.93 -0.65
N THR A 79 14.13 -3.70 -0.79
CA THR A 79 13.10 -3.95 0.21
C THR A 79 11.76 -4.20 -0.46
N ASP A 80 10.90 -4.96 0.20
CA ASP A 80 9.57 -5.27 -0.30
C ASP A 80 8.56 -4.12 -0.08
N ALA A 81 8.80 -3.27 0.93
CA ALA A 81 7.90 -2.19 1.27
C ALA A 81 8.57 -1.04 1.99
N VAL A 82 8.11 0.18 1.70
CA VAL A 82 8.50 1.42 2.40
C VAL A 82 7.25 2.11 2.92
N MET A 83 7.42 2.93 3.96
CA MET A 83 6.32 3.61 4.62
C MET A 83 6.61 5.10 4.81
N PHE A 84 5.56 5.90 4.71
CA PHE A 84 5.59 7.34 4.96
C PHE A 84 4.57 7.69 6.04
N GLY A 85 4.99 8.53 6.97
CA GLY A 85 4.11 9.06 8.01
C GLY A 85 3.15 10.13 7.47
N PRO A 86 2.17 10.55 8.30
CA PRO A 86 1.28 11.67 8.01
C PRO A 86 2.01 12.99 7.71
N ASP A 87 3.22 13.15 8.25
CA ASP A 87 4.10 14.29 7.98
C ASP A 87 4.79 14.24 6.60
N GLY A 88 4.57 13.16 5.85
CA GLY A 88 5.18 12.91 4.55
C GLY A 88 6.63 12.42 4.65
N ASN A 89 7.16 12.16 5.84
CA ASN A 89 8.53 11.68 6.01
C ASN A 89 8.61 10.14 6.00
N ASN A 90 9.76 9.62 5.57
CA ASN A 90 10.05 8.19 5.62
C ASN A 90 10.02 7.69 7.06
N VAL A 91 9.32 6.59 7.31
CA VAL A 91 9.24 5.97 8.63
C VAL A 91 9.63 4.50 8.56
N LEU A 92 10.34 4.04 9.60
CA LEU A 92 10.71 2.63 9.73
C LEU A 92 9.44 1.79 9.96
N PRO A 93 9.16 0.77 9.13
CA PRO A 93 7.99 -0.09 9.28
C PRO A 93 7.91 -0.72 10.68
N ALA A 94 9.04 -1.16 11.23
CA ALA A 94 9.11 -1.73 12.57
C ALA A 94 8.60 -0.76 13.65
N ARG A 95 8.86 0.55 13.52
CA ARG A 95 8.39 1.56 14.49
C ARG A 95 6.87 1.74 14.44
N ILE A 96 6.29 1.68 13.25
CA ILE A 96 4.86 1.93 13.04
C ILE A 96 4.02 0.69 13.35
N LEU A 97 4.50 -0.50 12.97
CA LEU A 97 3.71 -1.73 12.96
C LEU A 97 3.88 -2.57 14.22
N HIS A 98 4.99 -2.39 14.97
CA HIS A 98 5.33 -3.28 16.07
C HIS A 98 4.27 -3.24 17.19
N LYS A 99 3.71 -4.41 17.51
CA LYS A 99 2.66 -4.60 18.53
C LYS A 99 1.49 -3.61 18.34
N LYS A 100 1.05 -3.41 17.10
CA LYS A 100 -0.17 -2.67 16.74
C LYS A 100 -1.19 -3.59 16.08
N ASN A 101 -2.48 -3.30 16.29
CA ASN A 101 -3.57 -3.73 15.42
C ASN A 101 -3.47 -2.93 14.11
N ILE A 102 -3.63 -3.60 12.97
CA ILE A 102 -3.44 -2.95 11.67
C ILE A 102 -4.72 -3.08 10.86
N LEU A 103 -5.26 -1.96 10.42
CA LEU A 103 -6.24 -1.91 9.34
C LEU A 103 -5.52 -1.44 8.07
N ALA A 104 -5.54 -2.23 7.01
CA ALA A 104 -4.94 -1.83 5.74
C ALA A 104 -5.98 -1.69 4.62
N LEU A 105 -5.77 -0.69 3.78
CA LEU A 105 -6.60 -0.37 2.62
C LEU A 105 -5.72 -0.32 1.38
N ARG A 106 -5.94 -1.25 0.45
CA ARG A 106 -5.21 -1.29 -0.82
C ARG A 106 -5.97 -0.51 -1.88
N GLY A 107 -5.31 0.41 -2.57
CA GLY A 107 -5.94 1.21 -3.62
C GLY A 107 -4.94 1.90 -4.55
N SER A 108 -5.44 2.34 -5.71
CA SER A 108 -4.66 3.19 -6.61
C SER A 108 -4.52 4.61 -6.07
N PHE A 109 -5.55 5.12 -5.37
CA PHE A 109 -5.65 6.47 -4.81
C PHE A 109 -5.26 7.57 -5.79
N ARG A 110 -5.71 7.45 -7.05
CA ARG A 110 -5.35 8.33 -8.17
C ARG A 110 -6.58 9.04 -8.75
N PRO A 111 -7.00 10.19 -8.18
CA PRO A 111 -6.76 10.60 -6.79
C PRO A 111 -7.62 9.79 -5.80
N VAL A 112 -7.48 10.02 -4.49
CA VAL A 112 -8.37 9.45 -3.47
C VAL A 112 -9.76 10.10 -3.57
N THR A 113 -10.83 9.30 -3.68
CA THR A 113 -12.20 9.81 -3.86
C THR A 113 -13.06 9.66 -2.61
N LYS A 114 -14.28 10.21 -2.63
CA LYS A 114 -15.27 10.03 -1.55
C LYS A 114 -15.57 8.56 -1.23
N VAL A 115 -15.55 7.67 -2.23
CA VAL A 115 -15.75 6.22 -2.02
C VAL A 115 -14.62 5.62 -1.19
N ASN A 116 -13.38 6.03 -1.44
CA ASN A 116 -12.24 5.51 -0.69
C ASN A 116 -12.30 5.95 0.78
N ILE A 117 -12.69 7.19 1.03
CA ILE A 117 -12.83 7.72 2.41
C ILE A 117 -14.03 7.11 3.12
N ASP A 118 -15.19 6.95 2.46
CA ASP A 118 -16.33 6.27 3.09
C ASP A 118 -15.97 4.81 3.43
N MET A 119 -15.31 4.09 2.50
CA MET A 119 -14.80 2.75 2.78
C MET A 119 -13.85 2.72 3.98
N PHE A 120 -12.94 3.69 4.06
CA PHE A 120 -12.02 3.83 5.18
C PHE A 120 -12.76 4.09 6.50
N ASP A 121 -13.58 5.13 6.57
CA ASP A 121 -14.23 5.57 7.80
C ASP A 121 -15.11 4.47 8.39
N LYS A 122 -15.94 3.84 7.54
CA LYS A 122 -16.84 2.75 7.98
C LYS A 122 -16.08 1.50 8.41
N SER A 123 -15.07 1.10 7.65
CA SER A 123 -14.26 -0.07 8.01
C SER A 123 -13.42 0.19 9.27
N HIS A 124 -12.93 1.41 9.43
CA HIS A 124 -12.18 1.83 10.62
C HIS A 124 -13.07 1.82 11.86
N GLU A 125 -14.27 2.39 11.78
CA GLU A 125 -15.26 2.35 12.87
C GLU A 125 -15.57 0.92 13.31
N MET A 126 -15.83 0.02 12.35
CA MET A 126 -16.07 -1.40 12.64
C MET A 126 -14.83 -2.05 13.29
N PHE A 127 -13.63 -1.77 12.76
CA PHE A 127 -12.38 -2.35 13.26
C PHE A 127 -12.05 -1.94 14.69
N ILE A 128 -12.14 -0.65 15.02
CA ILE A 128 -11.81 -0.16 16.37
C ILE A 128 -12.80 -0.62 17.43
N ASN A 129 -14.03 -0.96 17.03
CA ASN A 129 -15.08 -1.42 17.94
C ASN A 129 -15.06 -2.94 18.16
N GLU A 130 -14.13 -3.67 17.53
CA GLU A 130 -13.97 -5.10 17.79
C GLU A 130 -13.40 -5.39 19.17
N SER A 131 -13.91 -6.45 19.80
CA SER A 131 -13.51 -6.85 21.16
C SER A 131 -12.02 -7.16 21.33
N LYS A 132 -11.31 -7.58 20.27
CA LYS A 132 -9.87 -7.87 20.33
C LYS A 132 -8.99 -6.72 19.82
N VAL A 133 -9.57 -5.56 19.54
CA VAL A 133 -8.83 -4.37 19.06
C VAL A 133 -8.67 -3.37 20.19
N ASP A 134 -7.42 -2.98 20.40
CA ASP A 134 -7.03 -1.93 21.32
C ASP A 134 -6.85 -0.64 20.52
N LYS A 135 -7.77 0.31 20.72
CA LYS A 135 -7.83 1.58 20.00
C LYS A 135 -6.52 2.38 20.11
N ALA A 136 -5.86 2.38 21.27
CA ALA A 136 -4.59 3.11 21.48
C ALA A 136 -3.42 2.45 20.74
N ARG A 137 -3.57 1.18 20.36
CA ARG A 137 -2.60 0.41 19.58
C ARG A 137 -3.11 0.08 18.19
N THR A 138 -3.97 0.90 17.60
CA THR A 138 -4.39 0.74 16.20
C THR A 138 -3.61 1.67 15.28
N VAL A 139 -3.30 1.18 14.09
CA VAL A 139 -2.78 1.98 12.99
C VAL A 139 -3.51 1.62 11.70
N THR A 140 -3.85 2.65 10.91
CA THR A 140 -4.38 2.48 9.57
C THR A 140 -3.30 2.73 8.54
N ILE A 141 -3.18 1.81 7.58
CA ILE A 141 -2.20 1.86 6.49
C ILE A 141 -2.93 1.94 5.15
N PHE A 142 -2.67 3.00 4.38
CA PHE A 142 -3.09 3.09 2.99
C PHE A 142 -1.98 2.52 2.12
N GLU A 143 -2.24 1.41 1.44
CA GLU A 143 -1.25 0.69 0.66
C GLU A 143 -1.45 0.92 -0.85
N ILE A 144 -0.37 1.29 -1.53
CA ILE A 144 -0.27 1.40 -2.98
C ILE A 144 0.75 0.36 -3.45
N THR A 145 0.34 -0.53 -4.34
CA THR A 145 1.26 -1.54 -4.89
C THR A 145 2.05 -0.97 -6.08
N LEU A 146 3.26 -1.47 -6.33
CA LEU A 146 4.00 -1.18 -7.55
C LEU A 146 3.22 -1.60 -8.80
N SER A 147 2.40 -2.65 -8.72
CA SER A 147 1.50 -3.04 -9.81
C SER A 147 0.48 -1.96 -10.15
N ASN A 148 0.00 -1.19 -9.16
CA ASN A 148 -0.87 -0.03 -9.41
C ASN A 148 -0.15 1.15 -10.06
N LEU A 149 1.17 1.21 -9.95
CA LEU A 149 2.02 2.22 -10.62
C LEU A 149 2.42 1.78 -12.04
N ARG A 150 2.44 0.48 -12.34
CA ARG A 150 2.77 -0.08 -13.66
C ARG A 150 1.59 -0.21 -14.63
N ALA A 151 0.36 0.03 -14.18
CA ALA A 151 -0.85 -0.30 -14.94
C ALA A 151 -0.98 0.43 -16.29
N GLU A 152 -0.17 1.46 -16.56
CA GLU A 152 -0.17 2.26 -17.80
C GLU A 152 1.19 2.25 -18.53
N GLY A 153 2.15 1.41 -18.11
CA GLY A 153 3.48 1.33 -18.73
C GLY A 153 4.62 1.27 -17.72
N GLU A 154 5.61 2.14 -17.88
CA GLU A 154 6.68 2.30 -16.88
C GLU A 154 6.16 2.97 -15.60
N ILE A 155 6.87 2.74 -14.49
CA ILE A 155 6.53 3.38 -13.21
C ILE A 155 6.75 4.88 -13.34
N ASP A 156 5.65 5.63 -13.35
CA ASP A 156 5.64 7.09 -13.25
C ASP A 156 5.95 7.51 -11.80
N GLU A 157 7.15 8.08 -11.62
CA GLU A 157 7.63 8.55 -10.32
C GLU A 157 6.91 9.81 -9.86
N GLU A 158 6.41 10.65 -10.77
CA GLU A 158 5.69 11.87 -10.44
C GLU A 158 4.27 11.55 -9.96
N ASP A 159 3.57 10.70 -10.70
CA ASP A 159 2.25 10.21 -10.30
C ASP A 159 2.29 9.47 -8.94
N PHE A 160 3.36 8.72 -8.68
CA PHE A 160 3.61 8.17 -7.35
C PHE A 160 3.69 9.26 -6.27
N MET A 161 4.50 10.29 -6.51
CA MET A 161 4.73 11.36 -5.55
C MET A 161 3.43 12.09 -5.24
N ASP A 162 2.57 12.27 -6.23
CA ASP A 162 1.28 12.93 -6.08
C ASP A 162 0.31 12.14 -5.21
N ARG A 163 0.18 10.84 -5.47
CA ARG A 163 -0.65 9.93 -4.64
C ARG A 163 -0.17 9.91 -3.18
N ALA A 164 1.14 9.77 -2.96
CA ALA A 164 1.72 9.72 -1.62
C ALA A 164 1.56 11.06 -0.89
N ARG A 165 1.86 12.19 -1.56
CA ARG A 165 1.70 13.54 -1.00
C ARG A 165 0.25 13.82 -0.62
N LEU A 166 -0.69 13.43 -1.47
CA LEU A 166 -2.11 13.64 -1.20
C LEU A 166 -2.55 12.89 0.07
N LEU A 167 -2.28 11.58 0.13
CA LEU A 167 -2.65 10.76 1.29
C LEU A 167 -1.97 11.21 2.58
N CYS A 168 -0.68 11.57 2.53
CA CYS A 168 0.01 12.12 3.71
C CYS A 168 -0.59 13.46 4.15
N SER A 169 -0.95 14.34 3.20
CA SER A 169 -1.59 15.64 3.51
C SER A 169 -2.96 15.47 4.19
N LEU A 170 -3.62 14.32 3.99
CA LEU A 170 -4.87 13.94 4.67
C LEU A 170 -4.63 13.30 6.05
N GLY A 171 -3.38 13.24 6.50
CA GLY A 171 -3.02 12.70 7.80
C GLY A 171 -2.85 11.17 7.83
N HIS A 172 -2.80 10.51 6.67
CA HIS A 172 -2.73 9.06 6.60
C HIS A 172 -1.29 8.54 6.55
N THR A 173 -1.07 7.35 7.12
CA THR A 173 0.17 6.60 6.92
C THR A 173 0.08 5.82 5.62
N VAL A 174 1.06 6.00 4.75
CA VAL A 174 1.10 5.39 3.42
C VAL A 174 2.15 4.29 3.39
N MET A 175 1.81 3.14 2.82
CA MET A 175 2.74 2.07 2.50
C MET A 175 2.80 1.89 1.00
N ILE A 176 4.00 1.69 0.49
CA ILE A 176 4.24 1.32 -0.89
C ILE A 176 4.87 -0.05 -0.88
N SER A 177 4.36 -0.96 -1.69
CA SER A 177 4.79 -2.34 -1.64
C SER A 177 4.97 -2.94 -3.03
N ASN A 178 5.77 -3.99 -3.11
CA ASN A 178 5.77 -4.90 -4.26
C ASN A 178 4.82 -6.10 -4.06
N PHE A 179 3.87 -6.01 -3.12
CA PHE A 179 2.97 -7.10 -2.78
C PHE A 179 1.79 -7.18 -3.74
N GLN A 180 1.95 -7.91 -4.84
CA GLN A 180 0.84 -8.17 -5.75
C GLN A 180 -0.31 -8.89 -5.04
N GLU A 181 -0.02 -9.89 -4.22
CA GLU A 181 -0.99 -10.71 -3.51
C GLU A 181 -1.20 -10.26 -2.06
N TYR A 182 -2.44 -10.32 -1.57
CA TYR A 182 -2.77 -9.91 -0.20
C TYR A 182 -2.11 -10.78 0.88
N TYR A 183 -1.83 -12.06 0.60
CA TYR A 183 -1.18 -12.92 1.59
C TYR A 183 0.24 -12.44 1.91
N LYS A 184 0.98 -11.89 0.92
CA LYS A 184 2.31 -11.30 1.14
C LYS A 184 2.24 -10.07 2.05
N LEU A 185 1.23 -9.22 1.86
CA LEU A 185 0.98 -8.06 2.74
C LEU A 185 0.71 -8.51 4.19
N VAL A 186 -0.14 -9.52 4.36
CA VAL A 186 -0.47 -10.08 5.69
C VAL A 186 0.73 -10.77 6.33
N GLU A 187 1.54 -11.52 5.56
CA GLU A 187 2.79 -12.11 6.03
C GLU A 187 3.79 -11.02 6.45
N TYR A 188 3.92 -9.95 5.66
CA TYR A 188 4.77 -8.82 5.99
C TYR A 188 4.38 -8.18 7.33
N PHE A 189 3.10 -7.86 7.53
CA PHE A 189 2.62 -7.32 8.81
C PHE A 189 2.83 -8.29 9.97
N SER A 190 2.64 -9.59 9.73
CA SER A 190 2.84 -10.64 10.73
C SER A 190 4.28 -10.75 11.23
N ARG A 191 5.27 -10.23 10.50
CA ARG A 191 6.67 -10.12 10.97
C ARG A 191 6.81 -9.13 12.12
N TYR A 192 5.91 -8.15 12.24
CA TYR A 192 6.00 -7.05 13.22
C TYR A 192 4.95 -7.15 14.34
N THR A 193 3.82 -7.79 14.08
CA THR A 193 2.72 -7.88 15.06
C THR A 193 2.00 -9.22 15.00
N LYS A 194 1.50 -9.66 16.15
CA LYS A 194 0.58 -10.80 16.28
C LYS A 194 -0.84 -10.34 16.63
N MET A 195 -1.09 -9.02 16.63
CA MET A 195 -2.38 -8.44 16.97
C MET A 195 -3.37 -8.55 15.80
N ARG A 196 -4.59 -8.05 15.99
CA ARG A 196 -5.67 -8.12 15.00
C ARG A 196 -5.22 -7.44 13.69
N LEU A 197 -5.46 -8.12 12.58
CA LEU A 197 -5.31 -7.58 11.23
C LEU A 197 -6.68 -7.40 10.58
N GLY A 198 -6.86 -6.27 9.91
CA GLY A 198 -8.04 -5.91 9.14
C GLY A 198 -7.64 -5.52 7.73
N LEU A 199 -8.38 -5.98 6.73
CA LEU A 199 -8.29 -5.48 5.36
C LEU A 199 -9.62 -4.87 4.96
N ALA A 200 -9.64 -3.60 4.58
CA ALA A 200 -10.83 -3.00 3.95
C ALA A 200 -10.67 -3.02 2.44
N MET A 201 -11.67 -3.55 1.74
CA MET A 201 -11.61 -3.67 0.29
C MET A 201 -13.00 -3.74 -0.33
N GLY A 202 -13.10 -3.35 -1.61
CA GLY A 202 -14.32 -3.55 -2.40
C GLY A 202 -14.48 -4.99 -2.91
N VAL A 203 -15.68 -5.32 -3.37
CA VAL A 203 -16.02 -6.64 -3.93
C VAL A 203 -15.07 -7.09 -5.05
N ASN A 204 -14.66 -6.19 -5.95
CA ASN A 204 -13.76 -6.56 -7.05
C ASN A 204 -12.42 -7.11 -6.54
N ASN A 205 -11.83 -6.44 -5.56
CA ASN A 205 -10.58 -6.87 -4.95
C ASN A 205 -10.73 -8.22 -4.27
N LEU A 206 -11.87 -8.47 -3.61
CA LEU A 206 -12.15 -9.77 -3.00
C LEU A 206 -12.27 -10.87 -4.06
N VAL A 207 -12.95 -10.61 -5.17
CA VAL A 207 -13.05 -11.57 -6.29
C VAL A 207 -11.67 -11.89 -6.86
N ASP A 208 -10.79 -10.89 -7.02
CA ASP A 208 -9.43 -11.07 -7.50
C ASP A 208 -8.58 -11.95 -6.57
N ILE A 209 -8.82 -11.93 -5.25
CA ILE A 209 -8.16 -12.83 -4.29
C ILE A 209 -8.47 -14.30 -4.62
N PHE A 210 -9.63 -14.61 -5.19
CA PHE A 210 -10.01 -15.98 -5.57
C PHE A 210 -9.57 -16.37 -6.99
N ASP A 211 -8.83 -15.52 -7.71
CA ASP A 211 -8.34 -15.85 -9.05
C ASP A 211 -7.06 -16.71 -8.97
N GLU A 212 -7.17 -17.98 -9.37
CA GLU A 212 -6.08 -18.96 -9.36
C GLU A 212 -4.83 -18.51 -10.14
N LYS A 213 -4.97 -17.61 -11.14
CA LYS A 213 -3.84 -17.17 -11.96
C LYS A 213 -2.72 -16.53 -11.15
N TYR A 214 -3.06 -15.87 -10.03
CA TYR A 214 -2.09 -15.21 -9.16
C TYR A 214 -1.26 -16.20 -8.35
N TYR A 215 -1.66 -17.47 -8.25
CA TYR A 215 -1.03 -18.44 -7.34
C TYR A 215 -0.33 -19.60 -8.05
N ARG A 216 -0.21 -19.55 -9.39
CA ARG A 216 0.43 -20.62 -10.17
C ARG A 216 1.91 -20.85 -9.86
N HIS A 217 2.56 -19.84 -9.27
CA HIS A 217 3.96 -19.91 -8.84
C HIS A 217 4.13 -20.63 -7.48
N LEU A 218 3.05 -20.91 -6.76
CA LEU A 218 3.08 -21.62 -5.48
C LEU A 218 2.85 -23.11 -5.69
N SER A 219 3.62 -23.95 -5.01
CA SER A 219 3.49 -25.41 -5.12
C SER A 219 2.12 -25.90 -4.65
N GLY A 220 1.55 -25.31 -3.60
CA GLY A 220 0.18 -25.61 -3.15
C GLY A 220 -0.89 -24.71 -3.78
N GLY A 221 -0.53 -23.91 -4.79
CA GLY A 221 -1.45 -23.03 -5.51
C GLY A 221 -2.23 -22.09 -4.60
N ILE A 222 -3.52 -21.92 -4.92
CA ILE A 222 -4.41 -21.02 -4.16
C ILE A 222 -4.61 -21.47 -2.71
N LEU A 223 -4.62 -22.78 -2.44
CA LEU A 223 -4.83 -23.29 -1.08
C LEU A 223 -3.67 -22.91 -0.15
N GLU A 224 -2.44 -22.91 -0.65
CA GLU A 224 -1.28 -22.44 0.11
C GLU A 224 -1.39 -20.95 0.46
N ALA A 225 -1.70 -20.11 -0.53
CA ALA A 225 -1.88 -18.68 -0.32
C ALA A 225 -2.98 -18.36 0.71
N PHE A 226 -4.09 -19.10 0.64
CA PHE A 226 -5.19 -18.94 1.58
C PHE A 226 -4.86 -19.46 2.98
N GLY A 227 -4.11 -20.56 3.08
CA GLY A 227 -3.55 -21.01 4.34
C GLY A 227 -2.71 -19.90 5.00
N LYS A 228 -1.82 -19.27 4.24
CA LYS A 228 -0.99 -18.15 4.71
C LYS A 228 -1.82 -16.91 5.11
N LEU A 229 -2.81 -16.55 4.28
CA LEU A 229 -3.66 -15.38 4.48
C LEU A 229 -4.54 -15.50 5.74
N PHE A 230 -5.12 -16.69 5.99
CA PHE A 230 -6.14 -16.90 7.01
C PHE A 230 -5.69 -17.71 8.23
N PHE A 231 -4.47 -18.26 8.25
CA PHE A 231 -3.84 -18.78 9.48
C PHE A 231 -3.71 -17.69 10.56
N LYS A 232 -3.76 -16.42 10.16
CA LYS A 232 -3.66 -15.27 11.06
C LYS A 232 -5.03 -14.77 11.52
N ASP A 233 -5.02 -13.95 12.57
CA ASP A 233 -6.22 -13.31 13.12
C ASP A 233 -6.67 -12.12 12.24
N LEU A 234 -6.95 -12.43 10.97
CA LEU A 234 -7.36 -11.52 9.92
C LEU A 234 -8.89 -11.43 9.82
N LYS A 235 -9.39 -10.22 9.56
CA LYS A 235 -10.75 -9.94 9.10
C LYS A 235 -10.75 -9.06 7.85
N VAL A 236 -11.72 -9.30 6.98
CA VAL A 236 -11.96 -8.53 5.76
C VAL A 236 -13.25 -7.75 5.93
N TYR A 237 -13.17 -6.42 5.80
CA TYR A 237 -14.31 -5.51 5.73
C TYR A 237 -14.62 -5.28 4.26
N LEU A 238 -15.73 -5.85 3.82
CA LEU A 238 -16.13 -5.86 2.43
C LEU A 238 -17.06 -4.69 2.16
N TYR A 239 -16.56 -3.71 1.41
CA TYR A 239 -17.36 -2.58 0.97
C TYR A 239 -18.18 -2.97 -0.27
N PRO A 240 -19.50 -2.71 -0.28
CA PRO A 240 -20.35 -3.10 -1.39
C PRO A 240 -19.96 -2.40 -2.69
N MET A 241 -20.30 -3.04 -3.80
CA MET A 241 -20.11 -2.46 -5.13
C MET A 241 -21.46 -2.29 -5.82
N LYS A 242 -21.73 -1.10 -6.36
CA LYS A 242 -22.88 -0.86 -7.24
C LYS A 242 -22.50 -1.14 -8.68
N ASN A 243 -23.24 -2.01 -9.36
CA ASN A 243 -23.03 -2.25 -10.79
C ASN A 243 -23.73 -1.18 -11.66
N LYS A 244 -23.47 -1.20 -12.97
CA LYS A 244 -24.11 -0.27 -13.94
C LYS A 244 -25.65 -0.36 -13.98
N LYS A 245 -26.23 -1.46 -13.51
CA LYS A 245 -27.69 -1.67 -13.42
C LYS A 245 -28.27 -1.19 -12.07
N GLY A 246 -27.45 -0.60 -11.20
CA GLY A 246 -27.85 -0.14 -9.86
C GLY A 246 -27.98 -1.24 -8.82
N ILE A 247 -27.61 -2.48 -9.13
CA ILE A 247 -27.67 -3.61 -8.18
C ILE A 247 -26.39 -3.62 -7.34
N PHE A 248 -26.55 -3.71 -6.03
CA PHE A 248 -25.46 -3.81 -5.07
C PHE A 248 -24.99 -5.26 -4.96
N THR A 249 -23.68 -5.44 -5.04
CA THR A 249 -23.00 -6.70 -4.75
C THR A 249 -22.37 -6.61 -3.35
N THR A 250 -22.63 -7.59 -2.50
CA THR A 250 -22.13 -7.76 -1.12
C THR A 250 -21.56 -9.16 -0.94
N SER A 251 -21.20 -9.53 0.30
CA SER A 251 -20.81 -10.89 0.64
C SER A 251 -21.89 -11.94 0.30
N GLU A 252 -23.17 -11.56 0.21
CA GLU A 252 -24.29 -12.48 -0.01
C GLU A 252 -24.45 -12.94 -1.46
N ASN A 253 -24.19 -12.06 -2.42
CA ASN A 253 -24.55 -12.28 -3.82
C ASN A 253 -23.35 -12.20 -4.79
N LEU A 254 -22.13 -12.03 -4.26
CA LEU A 254 -20.94 -12.03 -5.10
C LEU A 254 -20.74 -13.39 -5.79
N LYS A 255 -20.21 -13.32 -7.00
CA LYS A 255 -19.95 -14.50 -7.83
C LYS A 255 -18.45 -14.73 -7.93
N VAL A 256 -17.97 -15.75 -7.23
CA VAL A 256 -16.63 -16.33 -7.45
C VAL A 256 -16.70 -17.45 -8.47
N HIS A 257 -15.54 -17.83 -9.00
CA HIS A 257 -15.40 -19.00 -9.85
C HIS A 257 -16.00 -20.25 -9.16
N PRO A 258 -16.73 -21.15 -9.86
CA PRO A 258 -17.43 -22.27 -9.23
C PRO A 258 -16.55 -23.15 -8.33
N ARG A 259 -15.29 -23.35 -8.70
CA ARG A 259 -14.31 -24.12 -7.89
C ARG A 259 -14.00 -23.46 -6.55
N MET A 260 -14.12 -22.14 -6.45
CA MET A 260 -13.84 -21.35 -5.25
C MET A 260 -15.08 -21.10 -4.39
N LYS A 261 -16.26 -21.51 -4.83
CA LYS A 261 -17.53 -21.24 -4.15
C LYS A 261 -17.56 -21.80 -2.72
N GLU A 262 -17.16 -23.05 -2.54
CA GLU A 262 -17.18 -23.69 -1.21
C GLU A 262 -16.10 -23.10 -0.29
N LEU A 263 -14.95 -22.76 -0.85
CA LEU A 263 -13.88 -22.07 -0.13
C LEU A 263 -14.34 -20.68 0.34
N TYR A 264 -15.01 -19.91 -0.52
CA TYR A 264 -15.59 -18.62 -0.15
C TYR A 264 -16.65 -18.74 0.96
N LYS A 265 -17.59 -19.69 0.83
CA LYS A 265 -18.61 -19.94 1.86
C LYS A 265 -18.00 -20.27 3.21
N PHE A 266 -16.95 -21.09 3.24
CA PHE A 266 -16.23 -21.43 4.46
C PHE A 266 -15.69 -20.18 5.17
N PHE A 267 -15.12 -19.21 4.44
CA PHE A 267 -14.62 -17.98 5.05
C PHE A 267 -15.69 -17.09 5.59
N LYS A 268 -16.78 -16.96 4.84
CA LYS A 268 -17.93 -16.21 5.27
C LYS A 268 -18.54 -16.80 6.54
N TYR A 269 -18.76 -18.12 6.55
CA TYR A 269 -19.28 -18.84 7.71
C TYR A 269 -18.41 -18.67 8.96
N ASN A 270 -17.09 -18.64 8.79
CA ASN A 270 -16.14 -18.43 9.89
C ASN A 270 -15.97 -16.95 10.32
N GLY A 271 -16.82 -16.04 9.83
CA GLY A 271 -16.79 -14.62 10.21
C GLY A 271 -15.50 -13.90 9.80
N LYS A 272 -14.80 -14.39 8.77
CA LYS A 272 -13.58 -13.78 8.23
C LYS A 272 -13.88 -12.63 7.27
N VAL A 273 -15.06 -12.62 6.66
CA VAL A 273 -15.55 -11.57 5.76
C VAL A 273 -16.79 -10.96 6.40
N ILE A 274 -16.79 -9.65 6.59
CA ILE A 274 -17.86 -8.88 7.21
C ILE A 274 -18.23 -7.76 6.23
N ASP A 275 -19.51 -7.67 5.88
CA ASP A 275 -19.99 -6.58 5.02
C ASP A 275 -19.99 -5.26 5.79
N VAL A 276 -19.59 -4.18 5.11
CA VAL A 276 -19.82 -2.82 5.57
C VAL A 276 -21.26 -2.46 5.26
N GLU A 277 -22.12 -2.35 6.28
CA GLU A 277 -23.56 -2.10 6.10
C GLU A 277 -23.92 -0.60 6.06
N ASN A 278 -23.22 0.23 6.85
CA ASN A 278 -23.51 1.67 6.99
C ASN A 278 -22.82 2.54 5.92
N TYR A 279 -22.75 2.05 4.68
CA TYR A 279 -22.10 2.74 3.55
C TYR A 279 -22.96 3.87 2.98
N ASN A 280 -22.34 4.81 2.26
CA ASN A 280 -23.05 5.84 1.51
C ASN A 280 -23.31 5.42 0.04
N PRO A 281 -24.57 5.17 -0.37
CA PRO A 281 -24.89 4.76 -1.74
C PRO A 281 -24.64 5.85 -2.80
N ASP A 282 -24.65 7.12 -2.41
CA ASP A 282 -24.58 8.26 -3.33
C ASP A 282 -23.17 8.43 -3.90
N VAL A 283 -22.15 8.05 -3.14
CA VAL A 283 -20.76 8.18 -3.56
C VAL A 283 -20.30 7.00 -4.42
N MET A 284 -20.99 5.84 -4.39
CA MET A 284 -20.53 4.60 -5.04
C MET A 284 -20.31 4.67 -6.55
N GLY A 285 -20.91 5.64 -7.23
CA GLY A 285 -20.71 5.88 -8.66
C GLY A 285 -19.41 6.60 -9.00
N ILE A 286 -18.63 7.02 -8.00
CA ILE A 286 -17.41 7.81 -8.21
C ILE A 286 -16.22 6.89 -8.45
N PHE A 287 -15.68 6.92 -9.66
CA PHE A 287 -14.49 6.16 -10.04
C PHE A 287 -13.27 7.07 -10.19
N SER A 288 -12.15 6.69 -9.58
CA SER A 288 -10.93 7.51 -9.61
C SER A 288 -10.41 7.77 -11.03
N ARG A 289 -10.62 6.82 -11.96
CA ARG A 289 -10.24 6.97 -13.38
C ARG A 289 -11.02 8.07 -14.09
N GLU A 290 -12.31 8.20 -13.78
CA GLU A 290 -13.16 9.25 -14.35
C GLU A 290 -12.74 10.62 -13.79
N VAL A 291 -12.51 10.68 -12.48
CA VAL A 291 -12.02 11.89 -11.81
C VAL A 291 -10.67 12.34 -12.37
N LEU A 292 -9.72 11.42 -12.57
CA LEU A 292 -8.43 11.73 -13.17
C LEU A 292 -8.59 12.30 -14.58
N ALA A 293 -9.40 11.66 -15.43
CA ALA A 293 -9.63 12.15 -16.78
C ALA A 293 -10.28 13.55 -16.77
N MET A 294 -11.13 13.86 -15.80
CA MET A 294 -11.68 15.20 -15.63
C MET A 294 -10.60 16.23 -15.22
N ILE A 295 -9.69 15.86 -14.31
CA ILE A 295 -8.57 16.73 -13.89
C ILE A 295 -7.65 17.02 -15.07
N GLU A 296 -7.24 15.99 -15.81
CA GLU A 296 -6.31 16.12 -16.95
C GLU A 296 -6.90 16.95 -18.10
N ASN A 297 -8.22 16.85 -18.32
CA ASN A 297 -8.93 17.60 -19.37
C ASN A 297 -9.53 18.92 -18.87
N ASN A 298 -9.22 19.38 -17.65
CA ASN A 298 -9.81 20.58 -17.04
C ASN A 298 -11.36 20.61 -17.10
N THR A 299 -12.00 19.44 -17.03
CA THR A 299 -13.46 19.33 -17.04
C THR A 299 -14.01 19.70 -15.66
N PRO A 300 -14.96 20.64 -15.52
CA PRO A 300 -15.44 21.08 -14.20
C PRO A 300 -16.23 19.98 -13.45
N GLY A 301 -16.28 20.08 -12.12
CA GLY A 301 -17.16 19.26 -11.25
C GLY A 301 -16.49 18.03 -10.62
N TRP A 302 -15.22 17.79 -10.88
CA TRP A 302 -14.48 16.69 -10.23
C TRP A 302 -14.25 16.93 -8.74
N GLU A 303 -14.22 18.18 -8.30
CA GLU A 303 -14.01 18.56 -6.90
C GLU A 303 -15.12 18.00 -6.00
N GLU A 304 -16.36 17.94 -6.50
CA GLU A 304 -17.51 17.38 -5.78
C GLU A 304 -17.41 15.86 -5.61
N MET A 305 -16.55 15.20 -6.38
CA MET A 305 -16.31 13.75 -6.29
C MET A 305 -15.24 13.40 -5.25
N LEU A 306 -14.55 14.42 -4.73
CA LEU A 306 -13.43 14.28 -3.80
C LEU A 306 -13.83 14.65 -2.37
N PRO A 307 -13.13 14.12 -1.35
CA PRO A 307 -13.31 14.55 0.02
C PRO A 307 -13.06 16.06 0.17
N PRO A 308 -13.70 16.74 1.13
CA PRO A 308 -13.46 18.17 1.38
C PRO A 308 -11.97 18.49 1.55
N GLY A 309 -11.49 19.57 0.93
CA GLY A 309 -10.08 19.98 1.00
C GLY A 309 -9.16 19.31 -0.02
N VAL A 310 -9.52 18.14 -0.56
CA VAL A 310 -8.68 17.42 -1.53
C VAL A 310 -8.55 18.19 -2.84
N GLY A 311 -9.64 18.80 -3.31
CA GLY A 311 -9.64 19.59 -4.54
C GLY A 311 -8.67 20.77 -4.47
N GLU A 312 -8.68 21.47 -3.33
CA GLU A 312 -7.78 22.58 -3.03
C GLU A 312 -6.33 22.12 -2.99
N ILE A 313 -6.03 20.99 -2.34
CA ILE A 313 -4.68 20.42 -2.28
C ILE A 313 -4.16 20.06 -3.68
N ILE A 314 -5.01 19.45 -4.52
CA ILE A 314 -4.64 19.09 -5.90
C ILE A 314 -4.31 20.35 -6.70
N LYS A 315 -5.13 21.41 -6.58
CA LYS A 315 -4.91 22.69 -7.29
C LYS A 315 -3.65 23.42 -6.80
N GLU A 316 -3.50 23.55 -5.48
CA GLU A 316 -2.38 24.26 -4.85
C GLU A 316 -1.04 23.60 -5.19
N LYS A 317 -0.98 22.27 -5.08
CA LYS A 317 0.25 21.49 -5.30
C LYS A 317 0.42 21.00 -6.73
N LYS A 318 -0.51 21.34 -7.64
CA LYS A 318 -0.52 20.94 -9.06
C LYS A 318 -0.34 19.43 -9.25
N LEU A 319 -1.05 18.64 -8.44
CA LEU A 319 -0.98 17.17 -8.49
C LEU A 319 -1.76 16.62 -9.69
N PHE A 320 -1.44 15.41 -10.12
CA PHE A 320 -2.12 14.67 -11.18
C PHE A 320 -2.20 15.45 -12.50
N SER A 321 -1.09 16.09 -12.87
CA SER A 321 -0.98 16.90 -14.10
C SER A 321 -1.96 18.08 -14.18
N TYR A 322 -2.50 18.54 -13.04
CA TYR A 322 -3.41 19.68 -13.02
C TYR A 322 -2.73 20.93 -13.59
N CYS A 323 -3.20 21.37 -14.75
CA CYS A 323 -2.79 22.61 -15.38
C CYS A 323 -3.77 23.72 -14.98
N SER A 324 -3.32 24.67 -14.16
CA SER A 324 -4.07 25.91 -13.96
C SER A 324 -4.29 26.58 -15.31
N GLU A 325 -5.53 26.88 -15.68
CA GLU A 325 -5.81 27.77 -16.82
C GLU A 325 -4.99 29.06 -16.63
N LYS A 326 -4.36 29.51 -17.72
CA LYS A 326 -3.56 30.76 -17.75
C LYS A 326 -4.46 31.98 -17.72
#